data_AF-A0A2A5FQF5-F1
#
_entry.id   AF-A0A2A5FQF5-F1
#
_cell.length_a   1.000
_cell.length_b   1.000
_cell.length_c   1.000
_cell.angle_alpha   90.00
_cell.angle_beta   90.00
_cell.angle_gamma   90.00
#
_symmetry.space_group_name_H-M   'P 1'
#
loop_
_entity.id
_entity.type
_entity.pdbx_description
1 polymer ?
#
loop_
_entity_poly.entity_id
_entity_poly.type
_entity_poly.pdbx_seq_one_letter_code
_entity_poly.pdbx_strand_id
1 'polypeptide(L)'
;MKQIFLVFSAILLMSLIPPSAYCQSDIPGSSDVKSVFGITQIETDDDLELCCFAAYGWHLVDELKFDAEISEFPFEDISIVERLLKFGLRPIDTEQYYQLEDGRIVVILSRSNFEKILDRFIRNVNLTKEKK
;
A
#
# COMPACT_ATOMS: atom_id res chain seq x y z
N MET A 1 15.19 -43.40 31.49
CA MET A 1 13.76 -43.11 31.23
C MET A 1 13.26 -41.73 31.68
N LYS A 2 14.08 -40.82 32.26
CA LYS A 2 13.62 -39.47 32.66
C LYS A 2 13.84 -38.38 31.60
N GLN A 3 14.81 -38.53 30.69
CA GLN A 3 15.13 -37.49 29.70
C GLN A 3 14.18 -37.47 28.50
N ILE A 4 13.59 -38.61 28.13
CA ILE A 4 12.67 -38.67 26.98
C ILE A 4 11.38 -37.88 27.28
N PHE A 5 10.89 -37.91 28.53
CA PHE A 5 9.69 -37.16 28.92
C PHE A 5 9.86 -35.65 28.82
N LEU A 6 11.06 -35.10 29.07
CA LEU A 6 11.30 -33.66 29.01
C LEU A 6 11.27 -33.11 27.58
N VAL A 7 11.68 -33.91 26.60
CA VAL A 7 11.70 -33.49 25.18
C VAL A 7 10.28 -33.39 24.62
N PHE A 8 9.39 -34.33 24.97
CA PHE A 8 8.00 -34.28 24.53
C PHE A 8 7.23 -33.08 25.10
N SER A 9 7.51 -32.68 26.35
CA SER A 9 6.88 -31.51 26.97
C SER A 9 7.24 -30.19 26.29
N ALA A 10 8.48 -30.05 25.79
CA ALA A 10 8.93 -28.83 25.13
C ALA A 10 8.34 -28.66 23.71
N ILE A 11 8.15 -29.76 22.99
CA ILE A 11 7.54 -29.76 21.65
C ILE A 11 6.04 -29.43 21.74
N LEU A 12 5.36 -29.94 22.79
CA LEU A 12 3.95 -29.64 23.03
C LEU A 12 3.69 -28.17 23.41
N LEU A 13 4.65 -27.51 24.08
CA LEU A 13 4.53 -26.08 24.41
C LEU A 13 4.63 -25.17 23.18
N MET A 14 5.40 -25.54 22.16
CA MET A 14 5.50 -24.75 20.92
C MET A 14 4.23 -24.81 20.07
N SER A 15 3.41 -25.86 20.19
CA SER A 15 2.12 -25.97 19.50
C SER A 15 0.98 -25.20 20.18
N LEU A 16 1.22 -24.67 21.38
CA LEU A 16 0.23 -23.92 22.17
C LEU A 16 0.36 -22.41 22.02
N ILE A 17 1.34 -21.93 21.25
CA ILE A 17 1.38 -20.54 20.82
C ILE A 17 0.46 -20.49 19.59
N PRO A 18 -0.79 -20.00 19.70
CA PRO A 18 -1.56 -19.75 18.50
C PRO A 18 -0.70 -18.86 17.60
N PRO A 19 -0.61 -19.10 16.28
CA PRO A 19 -0.13 -18.06 15.41
C PRO A 19 -1.03 -16.88 15.74
N SER A 20 -0.45 -15.81 16.25
CA SER A 20 -1.15 -14.54 16.37
C SER A 20 -1.40 -14.10 14.93
N ALA A 21 -2.42 -14.70 14.31
CA ALA A 21 -3.19 -14.14 13.24
C ALA A 21 -3.89 -12.94 13.87
N TYR A 22 -3.07 -11.92 14.13
CA TYR A 22 -3.53 -10.55 14.10
C TYR A 22 -4.15 -10.44 12.72
N CYS A 23 -5.46 -10.60 12.68
CA CYS A 23 -6.27 -9.98 11.67
C CYS A 23 -6.06 -8.48 11.88
N GLN A 24 -4.86 -7.95 11.57
CA GLN A 24 -4.71 -6.56 11.20
C GLN A 24 -5.69 -6.41 10.05
N SER A 25 -6.59 -5.44 10.16
CA SER A 25 -7.38 -5.07 8.99
C SER A 25 -6.34 -4.71 7.94
N ASP A 26 -6.29 -5.45 6.83
CA ASP A 26 -5.36 -5.16 5.76
C ASP A 26 -5.61 -3.71 5.33
N ILE A 27 -4.70 -2.83 5.73
CA ILE A 27 -4.76 -1.41 5.37
C ILE A 27 -4.64 -1.40 3.84
N PRO A 28 -5.59 -0.82 3.09
CA PRO A 28 -5.51 -0.83 1.63
C PRO A 28 -4.18 -0.23 1.16
N GLY A 29 -3.55 -0.87 0.18
CA GLY A 29 -2.22 -0.47 -0.33
C GLY A 29 -1.03 -0.91 0.54
N SER A 30 -1.25 -1.48 1.73
CA SER A 30 -0.14 -1.88 2.61
C SER A 30 0.68 -3.04 2.08
N SER A 31 0.11 -3.94 1.28
CA SER A 31 0.86 -5.02 0.62
C SER A 31 1.94 -4.48 -0.31
N ASP A 32 1.58 -3.49 -1.14
CA ASP A 32 2.48 -2.89 -2.13
C ASP A 32 3.57 -2.07 -1.43
N VAL A 33 3.21 -1.27 -0.43
CA VAL A 33 4.17 -0.47 0.34
C VAL A 33 5.16 -1.36 1.09
N LYS A 34 4.68 -2.42 1.77
CA LYS A 34 5.55 -3.40 2.44
C LYS A 34 6.49 -4.09 1.45
N SER A 35 5.98 -4.44 0.27
CA SER A 35 6.79 -5.09 -0.76
C SER A 35 7.87 -4.17 -1.33
N VAL A 36 7.54 -2.90 -1.64
CA VAL A 36 8.47 -1.95 -2.27
C VAL A 36 9.52 -1.44 -1.27
N PHE A 37 9.10 -1.09 -0.05
CA PHE A 37 9.99 -0.45 0.94
C PHE A 37 10.57 -1.43 1.96
N GLY A 38 10.16 -2.69 1.94
CA GLY A 38 10.63 -3.71 2.89
C GLY A 38 10.18 -3.46 4.33
N ILE A 39 9.13 -2.66 4.54
CA ILE A 39 8.59 -2.40 5.88
C ILE A 39 7.76 -3.60 6.35
N THR A 40 7.84 -3.93 7.63
CA THR A 40 7.14 -5.08 8.21
C THR A 40 5.79 -4.68 8.84
N GLN A 41 5.69 -3.45 9.34
CA GLN A 41 4.51 -2.89 9.99
C GLN A 41 4.26 -1.45 9.52
N ILE A 42 3.00 -1.03 9.55
CA ILE A 42 2.55 0.33 9.21
C ILE A 42 2.35 1.06 10.55
N GLU A 43 3.26 1.96 10.90
CA GLU A 43 3.27 2.58 12.23
C GLU A 43 3.14 4.10 12.19
N THR A 44 3.62 4.73 11.12
CA THR A 44 3.68 6.19 10.99
C THR A 44 2.55 6.74 10.13
N ASP A 45 2.27 8.05 10.28
CA ASP A 45 1.34 8.75 9.39
C ASP A 45 1.87 8.77 7.93
N ASP A 46 3.18 8.85 7.75
CA ASP A 46 3.83 8.74 6.44
C ASP A 46 3.58 7.37 5.80
N ASP A 47 3.65 6.28 6.57
CA ASP A 47 3.33 4.94 6.06
C ASP A 47 1.85 4.84 5.63
N LEU A 48 0.95 5.45 6.40
CA LEU A 48 -0.47 5.52 6.07
C LEU A 48 -0.73 6.35 4.81
N GLU A 49 0.00 7.45 4.63
CA GLU A 49 -0.03 8.25 3.42
C GLU A 49 0.42 7.44 2.21
N LEU A 50 1.52 6.69 2.32
CA LEU A 50 1.99 5.80 1.25
C LEU A 50 0.97 4.71 0.92
N CYS A 51 0.35 4.11 1.94
CA CYS A 51 -0.70 3.11 1.73
C CYS A 51 -1.92 3.71 1.03
N CYS A 52 -2.35 4.90 1.45
CA CYS A 52 -3.45 5.61 0.82
C CYS A 52 -3.13 5.98 -0.63
N PHE A 53 -1.90 6.42 -0.90
CA PHE A 53 -1.43 6.73 -2.24
C PHE A 53 -1.42 5.49 -3.12
N ALA A 54 -0.88 4.38 -2.63
CA ALA A 54 -0.85 3.10 -3.34
C ALA A 54 -2.26 2.64 -3.75
N ALA A 55 -3.24 2.80 -2.85
CA ALA A 55 -4.61 2.36 -3.07
C ALA A 55 -5.48 3.33 -3.87
N TYR A 56 -5.33 4.64 -3.67
CA TYR A 56 -6.30 5.65 -4.11
C TYR A 56 -5.67 6.93 -4.67
N GLY A 57 -4.35 7.02 -4.75
CA GLY A 57 -3.63 8.21 -5.22
C GLY A 57 -3.61 8.39 -6.74
N TRP A 58 -4.17 7.44 -7.48
CA TRP A 58 -4.10 7.38 -8.93
C TRP A 58 -5.29 6.60 -9.52
N HIS A 59 -5.49 6.75 -10.83
CA HIS A 59 -6.45 5.94 -11.60
C HIS A 59 -6.00 5.80 -13.07
N LEU A 60 -6.67 4.94 -13.83
CA LEU A 60 -6.42 4.73 -15.25
C LEU A 60 -7.53 5.29 -16.11
N VAL A 61 -7.14 5.85 -17.25
CA VAL A 61 -8.04 6.27 -18.32
C VAL A 61 -7.49 5.83 -19.67
N ASP A 62 -8.38 5.59 -20.63
CA ASP A 62 -7.98 5.21 -22.00
C ASP A 62 -7.56 6.42 -22.83
N GLU A 63 -8.14 7.60 -22.56
CA GLU A 63 -7.87 8.86 -23.26
C GLU A 63 -8.14 10.06 -22.36
N LEU A 64 -7.43 11.17 -22.60
CA LEU A 64 -7.74 12.48 -22.01
C LEU A 64 -8.62 13.29 -22.96
N LYS A 65 -9.64 13.95 -22.41
CA LYS A 65 -10.60 14.78 -23.17
C LYS A 65 -10.16 16.24 -23.33
N PHE A 66 -8.94 16.55 -22.92
CA PHE A 66 -8.35 17.87 -22.89
C PHE A 66 -6.85 17.75 -23.19
N ASP A 67 -6.25 18.87 -23.58
CA ASP A 67 -4.81 18.93 -23.85
C ASP A 67 -4.03 18.98 -22.54
N ALA A 68 -3.09 18.06 -22.37
CA ALA A 68 -2.25 17.94 -21.18
C ALA A 68 -0.88 17.40 -21.55
N GLU A 69 0.14 17.80 -20.79
CA GLU A 69 1.47 17.22 -20.92
C GLU A 69 1.45 15.79 -20.38
N ILE A 70 1.62 14.82 -21.26
CA ILE A 70 1.71 13.40 -20.92
C ILE A 70 3.17 12.98 -21.01
N SER A 71 3.72 12.53 -19.88
CA SER A 71 5.06 11.97 -19.83
C SER A 71 5.04 10.47 -20.12
N GLU A 72 6.13 9.91 -20.62
CA GLU A 72 6.27 8.46 -20.71
C GLU A 72 6.44 7.88 -19.30
N PHE A 73 5.70 6.82 -18.96
CA PHE A 73 5.91 6.11 -17.71
C PHE A 73 7.03 5.06 -17.90
N PRO A 74 8.08 5.00 -17.05
CA PRO A 74 9.19 4.08 -17.27
C PRO A 74 8.73 2.63 -17.28
N PHE A 75 8.95 1.92 -18.39
CA PHE A 75 8.53 0.53 -18.51
C PHE A 75 9.32 -0.38 -17.57
N GLU A 76 8.58 -1.12 -16.74
CA GLU A 76 9.11 -2.20 -15.92
C GLU A 76 8.08 -3.33 -15.82
N ASP A 77 8.56 -4.57 -15.72
CA ASP A 77 7.74 -5.78 -15.53
C ASP A 77 7.28 -5.93 -14.06
N ILE A 78 6.65 -4.88 -13.55
CA ILE A 78 6.10 -4.78 -12.20
C ILE A 78 4.75 -4.06 -12.23
N SER A 79 4.01 -4.10 -11.12
CA SER A 79 2.71 -3.43 -11.04
C SER A 79 2.83 -1.90 -11.16
N ILE A 80 1.77 -1.25 -11.63
CA ILE A 80 1.68 0.22 -11.72
C ILE A 80 1.94 0.87 -10.35
N VAL A 81 1.37 0.30 -9.28
CA VAL A 81 1.55 0.79 -7.91
C VAL A 81 3.02 0.73 -7.51
N GLU A 82 3.69 -0.38 -7.76
CA GLU A 82 5.12 -0.51 -7.46
C GLU A 82 5.95 0.50 -8.25
N ARG A 83 5.63 0.75 -9.52
CA ARG A 83 6.29 1.79 -10.33
C ARG A 83 6.12 3.16 -9.68
N LEU A 84 4.89 3.54 -9.37
CA LEU A 84 4.58 4.83 -8.72
C LEU A 84 5.38 5.01 -7.42
N LEU A 85 5.44 3.97 -6.58
CA LEU A 85 6.16 3.99 -5.31
C LEU A 85 7.68 4.05 -5.50
N LYS A 86 8.25 3.19 -6.35
CA LYS A 86 9.71 3.11 -6.62
C LYS A 86 10.26 4.38 -7.24
N PHE A 87 9.53 4.98 -8.18
CA PHE A 87 9.91 6.25 -8.80
C PHE A 87 9.64 7.47 -7.92
N GLY A 88 9.16 7.27 -6.68
CA GLY A 88 8.91 8.35 -5.74
C GLY A 88 7.83 9.33 -6.21
N LEU A 89 6.93 8.88 -7.10
CA LEU A 89 5.85 9.72 -7.60
C LEU A 89 4.86 9.97 -6.47
N ARG A 90 4.43 11.22 -6.35
CA ARG A 90 3.52 11.67 -5.30
C ARG A 90 2.55 12.71 -5.85
N PRO A 91 1.38 12.89 -5.22
CA PRO A 91 0.48 13.98 -5.52
C PRO A 91 1.18 15.34 -5.34
N ILE A 92 1.10 16.19 -6.37
CA ILE A 92 1.59 17.57 -6.36
C ILE A 92 0.42 18.51 -6.62
N ASP A 93 0.66 19.82 -6.73
CA ASP A 93 -0.45 20.80 -6.82
C ASP A 93 -1.40 20.56 -7.99
N THR A 94 -0.94 19.98 -9.09
CA THR A 94 -1.74 19.56 -10.25
C THR A 94 -1.73 18.04 -10.45
N GLU A 95 -2.69 17.54 -11.23
CA GLU A 95 -2.66 16.15 -11.69
C GLU A 95 -1.46 15.93 -12.62
N GLN A 96 -0.91 14.71 -12.58
CA GLN A 96 0.19 14.29 -13.43
C GLN A 96 -0.26 13.13 -14.30
N TYR A 97 0.18 13.11 -15.55
CA TYR A 97 -0.27 12.16 -16.56
C TYR A 97 0.90 11.39 -17.12
N TYR A 98 0.82 10.07 -17.04
CA TYR A 98 1.87 9.17 -17.54
C TYR A 98 1.28 8.12 -18.48
N GLN A 99 1.82 8.01 -19.69
CA GLN A 99 1.39 6.99 -20.65
C GLN A 99 2.09 5.66 -20.38
N LEU A 100 1.30 4.59 -20.36
CA LEU A 100 1.72 3.20 -20.31
C LEU A 100 2.02 2.67 -21.72
N GLU A 101 2.63 1.50 -21.75
CA GLU A 101 3.09 0.83 -22.97
C GLU A 101 1.94 0.28 -23.81
N ASP A 102 0.80 0.02 -23.18
CA ASP A 102 -0.46 -0.35 -23.83
C ASP A 102 -1.28 0.87 -24.29
N GLY A 103 -0.74 2.09 -24.09
CA GLY A 103 -1.35 3.36 -24.49
C GLY A 103 -2.27 3.98 -23.45
N ARG A 104 -2.67 3.26 -22.39
CA ARG A 104 -3.49 3.82 -21.30
C ARG A 104 -2.72 4.86 -20.51
N ILE A 105 -3.43 5.72 -19.81
CA ILE A 105 -2.85 6.84 -19.07
C ILE A 105 -3.09 6.65 -17.58
N VAL A 106 -2.00 6.63 -16.81
CA VAL A 106 -2.02 6.75 -15.35
C VAL A 106 -2.17 8.22 -15.00
N VAL A 107 -3.24 8.52 -14.26
CA VAL A 107 -3.53 9.84 -13.73
C VAL A 107 -3.24 9.83 -12.25
N ILE A 108 -2.20 10.55 -11.83
CA ILE A 108 -1.92 10.80 -10.42
C ILE A 108 -2.74 11.99 -9.97
N LEU A 109 -3.47 11.83 -8.87
CA LEU A 109 -4.32 12.89 -8.34
C LEU A 109 -3.51 14.12 -7.94
N SER A 110 -4.14 15.29 -8.01
CA SER A 110 -3.60 16.49 -7.36
C SER A 110 -3.58 16.32 -5.84
N ARG A 111 -2.68 17.02 -5.17
CA ARG A 111 -2.51 17.08 -3.72
C ARG A 111 -3.84 17.41 -3.04
N SER A 112 -4.55 18.42 -3.53
CA SER A 112 -5.83 18.84 -2.94
C SER A 112 -6.93 17.78 -3.02
N ASN A 113 -6.91 16.92 -4.04
CA ASN A 113 -7.86 15.81 -4.17
C ASN A 113 -7.41 14.62 -3.32
N PHE A 114 -6.11 14.34 -3.30
CA PHE A 114 -5.53 13.28 -2.50
C PHE A 114 -5.72 13.52 -1.00
N GLU A 115 -5.46 14.73 -0.48
CA GLU A 115 -5.62 15.07 0.94
C GLU A 115 -7.05 14.80 1.44
N LYS A 116 -8.07 15.10 0.63
CA LYS A 116 -9.48 14.80 0.97
C LYS A 116 -9.74 13.30 1.12
N ILE A 117 -9.05 12.49 0.32
CA ILE A 117 -9.12 11.03 0.37
C ILE A 117 -8.34 10.52 1.57
N LEU A 118 -7.12 11.02 1.78
CA LEU A 118 -6.23 10.67 2.90
C LEU A 118 -6.92 10.90 4.25
N ASP A 119 -7.57 12.05 4.41
CA ASP A 119 -8.34 12.37 5.61
C ASP A 119 -9.41 11.32 5.92
N ARG A 120 -10.14 10.85 4.89
CA ARG A 120 -11.17 9.81 5.05
C ARG A 120 -10.53 8.46 5.33
N PHE A 121 -9.42 8.16 4.65
CA PHE A 121 -8.67 6.93 4.82
C PHE A 121 -8.16 6.78 6.25
N ILE A 122 -7.46 7.78 6.80
CA ILE A 122 -6.93 7.78 8.16
C ILE A 122 -8.07 7.61 9.19
N ARG A 123 -9.18 8.34 9.03
CA ARG A 123 -10.36 8.19 9.90
C ARG A 123 -10.90 6.75 9.88
N ASN A 124 -11.01 6.14 8.70
CA ASN A 124 -11.51 4.76 8.57
C ASN A 124 -10.56 3.74 9.18
N VAL A 125 -9.25 3.90 9.00
CA VAL A 125 -8.24 3.05 9.63
C VAL A 125 -8.33 3.15 11.15
N ASN A 126 -8.41 4.37 11.70
CA ASN A 126 -8.48 4.59 13.14
C ASN A 126 -9.78 4.03 13.76
N LEU A 127 -10.93 4.25 13.12
CA LEU A 127 -12.21 3.65 13.54
C LEU A 127 -12.17 2.12 13.55
N THR A 128 -11.37 1.51 12.66
CA THR A 128 -11.21 0.06 12.61
C THR A 128 -10.29 -0.46 13.72
N LYS A 129 -9.30 0.34 14.15
CA LYS A 129 -8.45 0.03 15.31
C LYS A 129 -9.23 0.08 16.63
N GLU A 130 -10.11 1.05 16.81
CA GLU A 130 -10.92 1.20 18.05
C GLU A 130 -11.98 0.11 18.25
N LYS A 131 -12.38 -0.60 17.19
CA LYS A 131 -13.39 -1.66 17.23
C LYS A 131 -12.81 -3.06 17.51
N LYS A 132 -11.49 -3.17 17.67
CA LYS A 132 -10.77 -4.42 17.95
C LYS A 132 -10.23 -4.42 19.37
#